data_AF-A0A7J4FLE1-F1
#
_entry.id   AF-A0A7J4FLE1-F1
#
_cell.length_a   1.000
_cell.length_b   1.000
_cell.length_c   1.000
_cell.angle_alpha   90.00
_cell.angle_beta   90.00
_cell.angle_gamma   90.00
#
_symmetry.space_group_name_H-M   'P 1'
#
loop_
_entity.id
_entity.type
_entity.pdbx_description
1 polymer ?
#
loop_
_entity_poly.entity_id
_entity_poly.type
_entity_poly.pdbx_seq_one_letter_code
_entity_poly.pdbx_strand_id
1 'polypeptide(L)'
;LLKVRGYDSKIRIVNDFSNPIQKGSSLVLWARTNSDVILGSDAIGELRKSSEAVAREAAKNLLDEIQAKPTVDIHLADMLIPYIALADGESIYSTRFITDHIESNMWLVNEILGVSLTVEKSGSLIRLSKR
;
A
#
# COMPACT_ATOMS: atom_id res chain seq x y z
N LEU A 1 0.21 -18.59 -7.73
CA LEU A 1 -0.41 -17.36 -8.26
C LEU A 1 0.64 -16.46 -8.92
N LEU A 2 1.62 -15.94 -8.17
CA LEU A 2 2.69 -15.08 -8.68
C LEU A 2 3.57 -15.74 -9.76
N LYS A 3 4.00 -16.99 -9.54
CA LYS A 3 4.81 -17.76 -10.52
C LYS A 3 4.17 -17.87 -11.91
N VAL A 4 2.84 -18.07 -11.97
CA VAL A 4 2.09 -18.16 -13.25
C VAL A 4 2.08 -16.81 -13.99
N ARG A 5 2.30 -15.70 -13.27
CA ARG A 5 2.44 -14.34 -13.82
C ARG A 5 3.89 -13.94 -14.08
N GLY A 6 4.84 -14.89 -13.99
CA GLY A 6 6.25 -14.66 -14.28
C GLY A 6 7.07 -14.09 -13.11
N TYR A 7 6.50 -14.01 -11.90
CA TYR A 7 7.22 -13.54 -10.72
C TYR A 7 7.81 -14.71 -9.94
N ASP A 8 9.12 -14.70 -9.74
CA ASP A 8 9.77 -15.57 -8.77
C ASP A 8 9.73 -14.93 -7.38
N SER A 9 9.39 -15.71 -6.35
CA SER A 9 9.07 -15.18 -5.02
C SER A 9 9.91 -15.87 -3.96
N LYS A 10 10.66 -15.07 -3.19
CA LYS A 10 11.35 -15.54 -2.00
C LYS A 10 10.39 -15.51 -0.81
N ILE A 11 10.09 -16.68 -0.25
CA ILE A 11 9.18 -16.81 0.89
C ILE A 11 10.01 -16.98 2.17
N ARG A 12 9.69 -16.20 3.20
CA ARG A 12 10.22 -16.35 4.56
C ARG A 12 9.06 -16.61 5.51
N ILE A 13 9.15 -17.69 6.26
CA ILE A 13 8.17 -18.04 7.29
C ILE A 13 8.70 -17.54 8.63
N VAL A 14 7.85 -16.86 9.40
CA VAL A 14 8.14 -16.41 10.75
C VAL A 14 7.07 -16.97 11.67
N ASN A 15 7.48 -17.74 12.68
CA ASN A 15 6.59 -18.24 13.71
C ASN A 15 6.85 -17.42 14.98
N ASP A 16 5.86 -16.66 15.42
CA ASP A 16 5.91 -15.89 16.66
C ASP A 16 5.14 -16.61 17.75
N PHE A 17 5.83 -16.93 18.85
CA PHE A 17 5.27 -17.59 20.04
C PHE A 17 5.22 -16.67 21.26
N SER A 18 5.49 -15.37 21.10
CA SER A 18 5.48 -14.40 22.20
C SER A 18 4.10 -14.21 22.83
N ASN A 19 3.02 -14.47 22.10
CA ASN A 19 1.64 -14.36 22.57
C ASN A 19 0.85 -15.65 22.31
N PRO A 20 0.89 -16.64 23.24
CA PRO A 20 0.24 -17.93 23.05
C PRO A 20 -1.30 -17.87 23.17
N ILE A 21 -1.86 -16.76 23.67
CA ILE A 21 -3.30 -16.61 23.92
C ILE A 21 -4.02 -16.10 22.67
N GLN A 22 -3.38 -15.24 21.89
CA GLN A 22 -3.96 -14.62 20.70
C GLN A 22 -3.40 -15.26 19.43
N LYS A 23 -4.09 -16.29 18.95
CA LYS A 23 -3.74 -16.95 17.68
C LYS A 23 -4.04 -16.01 16.52
N GLY A 24 -3.08 -15.91 15.60
CA GLY A 24 -3.21 -15.12 14.38
C GLY A 24 -2.30 -15.65 13.28
N SER A 25 -2.60 -15.26 12.05
CA SER A 25 -1.72 -15.45 10.91
C SER A 25 -1.89 -14.30 9.95
N SER A 26 -0.83 -13.96 9.22
CA SER A 26 -0.86 -12.95 8.17
C SER A 26 0.12 -13.33 7.07
N LEU A 27 -0.13 -12.79 5.89
CA LEU A 27 0.76 -12.87 4.75
C LEU A 27 0.98 -11.47 4.22
N VAL A 28 2.23 -11.01 4.25
CA VAL A 28 2.64 -9.76 3.60
C VAL A 28 3.46 -10.12 2.37
N LEU A 29 3.13 -9.50 1.25
CA LEU A 29 3.85 -9.60 -0.01
C LEU A 29 4.26 -8.20 -0.45
N TRP A 30 5.45 -8.08 -1.02
CA TRP A 30 5.87 -6.83 -1.65
C TRP A 30 6.71 -7.12 -2.89
N ALA A 31 6.69 -6.18 -3.82
CA ALA A 31 7.52 -6.19 -5.02
C ALA A 31 8.40 -4.95 -5.04
N ARG A 32 9.69 -5.14 -5.39
CA ARG A 32 10.60 -4.04 -5.70
C ARG A 32 10.71 -3.93 -7.21
N THR A 33 10.41 -2.75 -7.76
CA THR A 33 10.54 -2.47 -9.20
C THR A 33 12.00 -2.15 -9.57
N ASN A 34 12.27 -2.06 -10.86
CA ASN A 34 13.57 -1.57 -11.37
C ASN A 34 13.81 -0.08 -11.14
N SER A 35 12.80 0.66 -10.68
CA SER A 35 12.88 2.08 -10.30
C SER A 35 12.90 2.26 -8.78
N ASP A 36 13.25 1.21 -8.03
CA ASP A 36 13.30 1.16 -6.57
C ASP A 36 11.98 1.45 -5.83
N VAL A 37 10.87 1.45 -6.55
CA VAL A 37 9.53 1.52 -5.93
C VAL A 37 9.24 0.21 -5.24
N ILE A 38 8.73 0.27 -4.01
CA ILE A 38 8.24 -0.88 -3.26
C ILE A 38 6.71 -0.79 -3.21
N LEU A 39 6.04 -1.79 -3.78
CA LEU A 39 4.59 -1.93 -3.71
C LEU A 39 4.25 -3.09 -2.79
N GLY A 40 3.42 -2.84 -1.79
CA GLY A 40 3.00 -3.83 -0.79
C GLY A 40 1.56 -4.27 -0.95
N SER A 41 1.27 -5.43 -0.40
CA SER A 41 -0.09 -5.85 -0.06
C SER A 41 -0.03 -6.93 1.01
N ASP A 42 -1.10 -7.06 1.76
CA ASP A 42 -1.22 -8.14 2.73
C ASP A 42 -2.62 -8.73 2.75
N ALA A 43 -2.74 -9.82 3.50
CA ALA A 43 -4.01 -10.36 3.94
C ALA A 43 -3.80 -11.05 5.30
N ILE A 44 -4.80 -10.91 6.18
CA ILE A 44 -4.82 -11.61 7.46
C ILE A 44 -5.64 -12.90 7.37
N GLY A 45 -5.22 -13.89 8.14
CA GLY A 45 -6.02 -15.07 8.42
C GLY A 45 -7.09 -14.76 9.45
N GLU A 46 -8.23 -15.42 9.31
CA GLU A 46 -9.38 -15.30 10.22
C GLU A 46 -10.01 -16.69 10.41
N LEU A 47 -10.84 -16.83 11.44
CA LEU A 47 -11.56 -18.08 11.67
C LEU A 47 -12.39 -18.43 10.43
N ARG A 48 -12.20 -19.66 9.91
CA ARG A 48 -12.89 -20.22 8.73
C ARG A 48 -12.42 -19.67 7.37
N LYS A 49 -11.41 -18.80 7.30
CA LYS A 49 -10.73 -18.44 6.05
C LYS A 49 -9.53 -19.36 5.83
N SER A 50 -9.49 -20.05 4.69
CA SER A 50 -8.39 -20.95 4.37
C SER A 50 -7.11 -20.18 4.04
N SER A 51 -5.95 -20.82 4.22
CA SER A 51 -4.65 -20.23 3.86
C SER A 51 -4.56 -19.88 2.36
N GLU A 52 -5.22 -20.65 1.49
CA GLU A 52 -5.31 -20.36 0.05
C GLU A 52 -6.13 -19.10 -0.23
N ALA A 53 -7.19 -18.85 0.54
CA ALA A 53 -7.98 -17.62 0.41
C ALA A 53 -7.15 -16.39 0.81
N VAL A 54 -6.43 -16.47 1.94
CA VAL A 54 -5.46 -15.44 2.37
C VAL A 54 -4.41 -15.20 1.29
N ALA A 55 -3.80 -16.26 0.77
CA ALA A 55 -2.79 -16.15 -0.29
C ALA A 55 -3.34 -15.55 -1.59
N ARG A 56 -4.60 -15.86 -1.95
CA ARG A 56 -5.26 -15.33 -3.14
C ARG A 56 -5.54 -13.84 -3.02
N GLU A 57 -6.00 -13.39 -1.87
CA GLU A 57 -6.27 -11.99 -1.57
C GLU A 57 -5.00 -11.15 -1.65
N ALA A 58 -3.97 -11.50 -0.87
CA ALA A 58 -2.69 -10.80 -0.89
C ALA A 58 -2.08 -10.80 -2.31
N ALA A 59 -2.02 -11.96 -2.99
CA ALA A 59 -1.43 -12.02 -4.32
C ALA A 59 -2.22 -11.22 -5.37
N LYS A 60 -3.56 -11.20 -5.29
CA LYS A 60 -4.39 -10.40 -6.19
C LYS A 60 -4.14 -8.91 -5.96
N ASN A 61 -4.16 -8.47 -4.70
CA ASN A 61 -3.96 -7.06 -4.35
C ASN A 61 -2.58 -6.57 -4.83
N LEU A 62 -1.51 -7.34 -4.58
CA LEU A 62 -0.17 -7.00 -5.08
C LEU A 62 -0.13 -6.90 -6.61
N LEU A 63 -0.76 -7.85 -7.31
CA LEU A 63 -0.77 -7.86 -8.78
C LEU A 63 -1.53 -6.66 -9.35
N ASP A 64 -2.61 -6.23 -8.69
CA ASP A 64 -3.36 -5.04 -9.08
C ASP A 64 -2.49 -3.77 -8.91
N GLU A 65 -1.68 -3.68 -7.85
CA GLU A 65 -0.68 -2.61 -7.68
C GLU A 65 0.39 -2.64 -8.77
N ILE A 66 1.04 -3.79 -8.97
CA ILE A 66 2.12 -3.93 -9.96
C ILE A 66 1.62 -3.59 -11.37
N GLN A 67 0.40 -4.02 -11.72
CA GLN A 67 -0.18 -3.76 -13.04
C GLN A 67 -0.44 -2.27 -13.27
N ALA A 68 -0.89 -1.54 -12.25
CA ALA A 68 -1.16 -0.11 -12.36
C ALA A 68 0.11 0.75 -12.39
N LYS A 69 1.23 0.23 -11.87
CA LYS A 69 2.54 0.91 -11.82
C LYS A 69 2.52 2.28 -11.10
N PRO A 70 1.87 2.41 -9.93
CA PRO A 70 1.96 3.63 -9.14
C PRO A 70 3.35 3.77 -8.52
N THR A 71 3.66 4.94 -7.96
CA THR A 71 4.88 5.12 -7.16
C THR A 71 4.70 4.65 -5.73
N VAL A 72 3.46 4.50 -5.24
CA VAL A 72 3.10 3.91 -3.95
C VAL A 72 1.80 3.12 -4.05
N ASP A 73 1.66 2.07 -3.25
CA ASP A 73 0.40 1.32 -3.14
C ASP A 73 -0.69 2.14 -2.42
N ILE A 74 -1.94 1.68 -2.48
CA ILE A 74 -3.10 2.41 -1.94
C ILE A 74 -3.04 2.67 -0.43
N HIS A 75 -2.34 1.84 0.33
CA HIS A 75 -2.24 1.95 1.79
C HIS A 75 -1.08 2.87 2.17
N LEU A 76 0.07 2.77 1.48
CA LEU A 76 1.15 3.72 1.66
C LEU A 76 0.76 5.13 1.22
N ALA A 77 -0.13 5.25 0.23
CA ALA A 77 -0.61 6.53 -0.26
C ALA A 77 -1.28 7.40 0.81
N ASP A 78 -2.08 6.85 1.73
CA ASP A 78 -2.66 7.63 2.83
C ASP A 78 -1.64 7.91 3.94
N MET A 79 -0.78 6.92 4.24
CA MET A 79 0.25 7.05 5.27
C MET A 79 1.29 8.13 4.96
N LEU A 80 1.54 8.44 3.69
CA LEU A 80 2.51 9.46 3.29
C LEU A 80 2.04 10.90 3.49
N ILE A 81 0.73 11.15 3.59
CA ILE A 81 0.17 12.51 3.61
C ILE A 81 0.75 13.37 4.75
N PRO A 82 0.82 12.90 6.01
CA PRO A 82 1.42 13.68 7.08
C PRO A 82 2.90 14.01 6.84
N TYR A 83 3.65 13.08 6.25
CA TYR A 83 5.08 13.28 5.99
C TYR A 83 5.32 14.30 4.88
N ILE A 84 4.57 14.23 3.78
CA ILE A 84 4.72 15.19 2.69
C ILE A 84 4.19 16.58 3.07
N ALA A 85 3.23 16.67 3.99
CA ALA A 85 2.75 17.94 4.51
C ALA A 85 3.82 18.66 5.36
N LEU A 86 4.65 17.90 6.08
CA LEU A 86 5.76 18.40 6.90
C LEU A 86 7.07 18.59 6.11
N ALA A 87 7.20 17.98 4.93
CA ALA A 87 8.41 18.04 4.14
C ALA A 87 8.64 19.43 3.54
N ASP A 88 9.89 19.88 3.54
CA ASP A 88 10.32 21.08 2.84
C ASP A 88 10.30 20.85 1.31
N GLY A 89 9.93 21.90 0.57
CA GLY A 89 9.89 21.87 -0.90
C GLY A 89 8.71 21.08 -1.49
N GLU A 90 8.86 20.70 -2.76
CA GLU A 90 7.84 19.98 -3.52
C GLU A 90 7.90 18.48 -3.24
N SER A 91 6.74 17.89 -2.97
CA SER A 91 6.57 16.44 -2.80
C SER A 91 5.49 15.93 -3.73
N ILE A 92 5.77 14.85 -4.46
CA ILE A 92 4.86 14.27 -5.46
C ILE A 92 4.89 12.75 -5.38
N TYR A 93 3.71 12.13 -5.42
CA TYR A 93 3.58 10.68 -5.65
C TYR A 93 2.30 10.35 -6.41
N SER A 94 2.16 9.10 -6.84
CA SER A 94 0.99 8.58 -7.53
C SER A 94 0.50 7.29 -6.89
N THR A 95 -0.81 7.11 -6.88
CA THR A 95 -1.54 5.93 -6.41
C THR A 95 -2.63 5.54 -7.40
N ARG A 96 -3.27 4.37 -7.22
CA ARG A 96 -4.30 3.87 -8.13
C ARG A 96 -5.62 4.64 -8.04
N PHE A 97 -6.03 5.03 -6.85
CA PHE A 97 -7.27 5.78 -6.60
C PHE A 97 -7.22 6.49 -5.24
N ILE A 98 -8.13 7.43 -5.04
CA ILE A 98 -8.33 8.11 -3.76
C ILE A 98 -9.21 7.23 -2.86
N THR A 99 -8.77 7.05 -1.63
CA THR A 99 -9.52 6.40 -0.56
C THR A 99 -10.08 7.45 0.41
N ASP A 100 -11.12 7.11 1.16
CA ASP A 100 -11.66 7.98 2.22
C ASP A 100 -10.58 8.35 3.26
N HIS A 101 -9.59 7.48 3.48
CA HIS A 101 -8.44 7.74 4.34
C HIS A 101 -7.52 8.83 3.77
N ILE A 102 -7.29 8.83 2.45
CA ILE A 102 -6.55 9.92 1.79
C ILE A 102 -7.30 11.24 1.96
N GLU A 103 -8.60 11.27 1.70
CA GLU A 103 -9.41 12.50 1.84
C GLU A 103 -9.39 13.02 3.28
N SER A 104 -9.58 12.13 4.25
CA SER A 104 -9.53 12.46 5.68
C SER A 104 -8.17 13.01 6.09
N ASN A 105 -7.08 12.39 5.65
CA ASN A 105 -5.73 12.86 5.96
C ASN A 105 -5.42 14.20 5.29
N MET A 106 -5.86 14.42 4.04
CA MET A 106 -5.72 15.71 3.35
C MET A 106 -6.46 16.83 4.09
N TRP A 107 -7.70 16.56 4.52
CA TRP A 107 -8.46 17.50 5.33
C TRP A 107 -7.74 17.80 6.65
N LEU A 108 -7.25 16.77 7.33
CA LEU A 108 -6.58 16.89 8.63
C LEU A 108 -5.29 17.72 8.56
N VAL A 109 -4.42 17.47 7.57
CA VAL A 109 -3.18 18.25 7.42
C VAL A 109 -3.46 19.69 7.01
N ASN A 110 -4.53 19.94 6.27
CA ASN A 110 -4.95 21.30 5.98
C ASN A 110 -5.46 22.01 7.23
N GLU A 111 -6.27 21.35 8.06
CA GLU A 111 -6.81 21.92 9.29
C GLU A 111 -5.72 22.22 10.34
N ILE A 112 -4.76 21.31 10.51
CA ILE A 112 -3.72 21.43 11.55
C ILE A 112 -2.52 22.26 11.07
N LEU A 113 -2.07 22.05 9.83
CA LEU A 113 -0.83 22.63 9.31
C LEU A 113 -1.05 23.75 8.30
N GLY A 114 -2.28 23.98 7.84
CA GLY A 114 -2.57 24.92 6.76
C GLY A 114 -2.02 24.47 5.40
N VAL A 115 -1.67 23.19 5.26
CA VAL A 115 -1.06 22.64 4.04
C VAL A 115 -2.12 21.97 3.19
N SER A 116 -2.27 22.45 1.95
CA SER A 116 -3.18 21.87 0.97
C SER A 116 -2.41 21.01 -0.05
N LEU A 117 -2.93 19.81 -0.32
CA LEU A 117 -2.43 18.91 -1.35
C LEU A 117 -3.30 19.03 -2.61
N THR A 118 -2.66 18.98 -3.77
CA THR A 118 -3.33 18.96 -5.08
C THR A 118 -3.45 17.52 -5.59
N VAL A 119 -4.63 17.17 -6.11
CA VAL A 119 -4.95 15.85 -6.65
C VAL A 119 -5.28 15.97 -8.13
N GLU A 120 -4.55 15.24 -8.98
CA GLU A 120 -4.71 15.28 -10.44
C GLU A 120 -4.79 13.88 -11.01
N LYS A 121 -5.66 13.66 -12.01
CA LYS A 121 -5.67 12.40 -12.75
C LYS A 121 -4.53 12.40 -13.77
N SER A 122 -3.69 11.36 -13.73
CA SER A 122 -2.60 11.15 -14.68
C SER A 122 -2.74 9.76 -15.33
N GLY A 123 -3.38 9.72 -16.49
CA GLY A 123 -3.72 8.45 -17.15
C GLY A 123 -4.67 7.60 -16.32
N SER A 124 -4.24 6.40 -15.95
CA SER A 124 -4.96 5.47 -15.06
C SER A 124 -4.65 5.66 -13.57
N LEU A 125 -3.77 6.60 -13.22
CA LEU A 125 -3.34 6.86 -11.86
C LEU A 125 -3.85 8.21 -11.36
N ILE A 126 -3.78 8.40 -10.06
CA ILE A 126 -3.99 9.67 -9.39
C ILE A 126 -2.66 10.17 -8.83
N ARG A 127 -2.31 11.41 -9.16
CA ARG A 127 -1.12 12.10 -8.68
C ARG A 127 -1.51 13.02 -7.53
N LEU A 128 -0.82 12.87 -6.41
CA LEU A 128 -0.89 13.79 -5.27
C LEU A 128 0.38 14.63 -5.24
N SER A 129 0.23 15.93 -4.95
CA SER A 129 1.37 16.84 -4.83
C SER A 129 1.16 17.89 -3.75
N LYS A 130 2.24 18.20 -3.02
CA LYS A 130 2.36 19.37 -2.15
C LYS A 130 3.43 20.27 -2.76
N ARG A 131 3.08 21.54 -3.00
CA ARG A 131 4.01 22.55 -3.53
C ARG A 131 4.68 23.32 -2.39
#